data_AF-A0A1A8QYH4-F1
#
_entry.id   AF-A0A1A8QYH4-F1
#
_cell.length_a   1.000
_cell.length_b   1.000
_cell.length_c   1.000
_cell.angle_alpha   90.00
_cell.angle_beta   90.00
_cell.angle_gamma   90.00
#
_symmetry.space_group_name_H-M   'P 1'
#
loop_
_entity.id
_entity.type
_entity.pdbx_description
1 polymer ?
#
loop_
_entity_poly.entity_id
_entity_poly.type
_entity_poly.pdbx_seq_one_letter_code
_entity_poly.pdbx_strand_id
1 'polypeptide(L)'
;RTKKSPRGSIRWIREGALIFIKWMDTREVSVCSTLHTAFSGDTVKRSSKVGRKHTAAEVPVPPAVKDHNCFMGGVDLSDQLIGPYSSWRKSRKWNVT
;
A
#
# COMPACT_ATOMS: atom_id res chain seq x y z
N ARG A 1 10.41 17.74 -6.04
CA ARG A 1 10.81 17.54 -4.62
C ARG A 1 9.54 17.41 -3.75
N THR A 2 9.28 16.24 -3.20
CA THR A 2 8.01 15.86 -2.51
C THR A 2 7.99 16.10 -1.00
N LYS A 3 9.14 16.42 -0.39
CA LYS A 3 9.29 16.69 1.05
C LYS A 3 8.39 17.81 1.61
N LYS A 4 7.71 18.59 0.78
CA LYS A 4 6.82 19.70 1.19
C LYS A 4 5.36 19.53 0.74
N SER A 5 5.00 18.39 0.13
CA SER A 5 3.64 18.20 -0.35
C SER A 5 2.69 17.89 0.82
N PRO A 6 1.51 18.54 0.90
CA PRO A 6 0.49 18.21 1.89
C PRO A 6 0.08 16.74 1.84
N ARG A 7 -0.32 16.18 2.99
CA ARG A 7 -0.90 14.83 3.05
C ARG A 7 -2.15 14.77 2.18
N GLY A 8 -2.30 13.69 1.41
CA GLY A 8 -3.33 13.53 0.39
C GLY A 8 -2.95 14.08 -0.99
N SER A 9 -1.77 14.69 -1.15
CA SER A 9 -1.31 15.13 -2.47
C SER A 9 -1.12 13.93 -3.40
N ILE A 10 -1.73 13.98 -4.58
CA ILE A 10 -1.59 12.98 -5.63
C ILE A 10 -0.93 13.65 -6.84
N ARG A 11 0.11 13.01 -7.38
CA ARG A 11 0.75 13.37 -8.64
C ARG A 11 0.82 12.12 -9.49
N TRP A 12 0.74 12.27 -10.80
CA TRP A 12 0.79 11.12 -11.70
C TRP A 12 1.37 11.50 -13.05
N ILE A 13 1.93 10.50 -13.73
CA ILE A 13 2.32 10.55 -15.13
C ILE A 13 1.77 9.29 -15.81
N ARG A 14 1.45 9.40 -17.09
CA ARG A 14 0.88 8.29 -17.85
C ARG A 14 1.60 8.14 -19.18
N GLU A 15 1.92 6.91 -19.53
CA GLU A 15 2.49 6.51 -20.81
C GLU A 15 1.65 5.35 -21.36
N GLY A 16 0.82 5.65 -22.36
CA GLY A 16 -0.14 4.69 -22.92
C GLY A 16 -1.10 4.13 -21.86
N ALA A 17 -1.10 2.80 -21.70
CA ALA A 17 -1.92 2.11 -20.69
C ALA A 17 -1.33 2.20 -19.27
N LEU A 18 -0.05 2.54 -19.14
CA LEU A 18 0.67 2.49 -17.87
C LEU A 18 0.61 3.84 -17.16
N ILE A 19 0.23 3.83 -15.89
CA ILE A 19 0.17 5.00 -15.03
C ILE A 19 1.09 4.85 -13.83
N PHE A 20 1.91 5.86 -13.58
CA PHE A 20 2.68 6.01 -12.37
C PHE A 20 2.02 7.04 -11.47
N ILE A 21 1.68 6.63 -10.27
CA ILE A 21 1.00 7.45 -9.27
C ILE A 21 1.93 7.63 -8.08
N LYS A 22 2.01 8.88 -7.63
CA LYS A 22 2.76 9.30 -6.46
C LYS A 22 1.80 9.94 -5.47
N TRP A 23 1.62 9.30 -4.33
CA TRP A 23 0.71 9.71 -3.27
C TRP A 23 1.46 10.03 -1.99
N MET A 24 1.14 11.16 -1.38
CA MET A 24 1.72 11.57 -0.11
C MET A 24 0.78 11.23 1.04
N ASP A 25 1.10 10.20 1.80
CA ASP A 25 0.47 9.96 3.10
C ASP A 25 1.40 10.48 4.23
N THR A 26 1.64 9.68 5.27
CA THR A 26 2.68 9.91 6.28
C THR A 26 4.06 9.83 5.64
N ARG A 27 4.19 8.98 4.63
CA ARG A 27 5.36 8.85 3.75
C ARG A 27 4.88 8.85 2.30
N GLU A 28 5.83 9.09 1.42
CA GLU A 28 5.62 8.98 -0.01
C GLU A 28 5.37 7.52 -0.40
N VAL A 29 4.31 7.29 -1.17
CA VAL A 29 3.95 6.01 -1.78
C VAL A 29 3.96 6.19 -3.29
N SER A 30 4.67 5.30 -3.99
CA SER A 30 4.68 5.26 -5.45
C SER A 30 4.07 3.95 -5.91
N VAL A 31 3.09 4.01 -6.81
CA VAL A 31 2.41 2.85 -7.38
C VAL A 31 2.43 2.94 -8.90
N CYS A 32 2.62 1.81 -9.55
CA CYS A 32 2.48 1.67 -10.99
C CYS A 32 1.29 0.76 -11.28
N SER A 33 0.46 1.11 -12.27
CA SER A 33 -0.63 0.25 -12.70
C SER A 33 -0.93 0.38 -14.19
N THR A 34 -1.59 -0.63 -14.75
CA THR A 34 -2.08 -0.65 -16.14
C THR A 34 -3.60 -0.55 -16.25
N LEU A 35 -4.31 -0.65 -15.12
CA LEU A 35 -5.78 -0.78 -15.08
C LEU A 35 -6.48 0.47 -14.54
N HIS A 36 -5.81 1.23 -13.68
CA HIS A 36 -6.45 2.26 -12.87
C HIS A 36 -6.35 3.65 -13.52
N THR A 37 -7.31 4.52 -13.18
CA THR A 37 -7.20 5.96 -13.43
C THR A 37 -6.37 6.64 -12.34
N ALA A 38 -5.90 7.85 -12.62
CA ALA A 38 -5.06 8.62 -11.70
C ALA A 38 -5.74 8.93 -10.36
N PHE A 39 -7.03 9.24 -10.41
CA PHE A 39 -7.84 9.61 -9.27
C PHE A 39 -9.32 9.39 -9.60
N SER A 40 -10.06 8.79 -8.67
CA SER A 40 -11.48 8.44 -8.78
C SER A 40 -12.38 9.22 -7.82
N GLY A 41 -11.82 10.11 -7.00
CA GLY A 41 -12.56 10.80 -5.94
C GLY A 41 -12.59 10.03 -4.60
N ASP A 42 -11.97 8.86 -4.53
CA ASP A 42 -11.93 8.05 -3.31
C ASP A 42 -11.17 8.75 -2.16
N THR A 43 -11.67 8.56 -0.95
CA THR A 43 -11.03 8.98 0.30
C THR A 43 -10.84 7.80 1.25
N VAL A 44 -9.86 7.92 2.15
CA VAL A 44 -9.62 6.98 3.24
C VAL A 44 -9.52 7.74 4.56
N LYS A 45 -10.14 7.19 5.61
CA LYS A 45 -10.03 7.73 6.97
C LYS A 45 -8.64 7.44 7.51
N ARG A 46 -7.90 8.50 7.86
CA ARG A 46 -6.57 8.40 8.46
C ARG A 46 -6.50 9.17 9.75
N SER A 47 -5.80 8.58 10.73
CA SER A 47 -5.45 9.30 11.94
C SER A 47 -4.41 10.37 11.65
N SER A 48 -4.70 11.59 12.05
CA SER A 48 -3.80 12.73 12.00
C SER A 48 -3.59 13.26 13.42
N LYS A 49 -2.36 13.67 13.75
CA LYS A 49 -2.06 14.22 15.06
C LYS A 49 -2.20 15.74 15.00
N VAL A 50 -3.17 16.27 15.73
CA VAL A 50 -3.40 17.71 15.88
C VAL A 50 -3.15 18.05 17.35
N GLY A 51 -1.99 18.67 17.62
CA GLY A 51 -1.52 18.90 18.99
C GLY A 51 -1.24 17.59 19.73
N ARG A 52 -1.95 17.35 20.84
CA ARG A 52 -1.87 16.11 21.65
C ARG A 52 -2.95 15.07 21.32
N LYS A 53 -3.89 15.38 20.43
CA LYS A 53 -5.02 14.49 20.10
C LYS A 53 -4.86 13.88 18.71
N HIS A 54 -5.36 12.67 18.56
CA HIS A 54 -5.52 12.01 17.27
C HIS A 54 -6.93 12.30 16.74
N THR A 55 -7.03 12.87 15.55
CA THR A 55 -8.29 13.12 14.86
C THR A 55 -8.34 12.34 13.56
N ALA A 56 -9.51 11.80 13.22
CA ALA A 56 -9.74 11.17 11.93
C ALA A 56 -9.90 12.26 10.86
N ALA A 57 -9.13 12.17 9.79
CA ALA A 57 -9.20 13.03 8.63
C ALA A 57 -9.49 12.19 7.38
N GLU A 58 -10.33 12.72 6.50
CA GLU A 58 -10.57 12.18 5.16
C GLU A 58 -9.38 12.58 4.27
N VAL A 59 -8.64 11.61 3.77
CA VAL A 59 -7.48 11.84 2.90
C VAL A 59 -7.78 11.27 1.52
N PRO A 60 -7.66 12.05 0.42
CA PRO A 60 -7.79 11.54 -0.94
C PRO A 60 -6.81 10.39 -1.16
N VAL A 61 -7.29 9.29 -1.75
CA VAL A 61 -6.49 8.10 -2.03
C VAL A 61 -6.63 7.71 -3.51
N PRO A 62 -5.54 7.36 -4.19
CA PRO A 62 -5.65 6.80 -5.54
C PRO A 62 -6.32 5.42 -5.52
N PRO A 63 -7.15 5.10 -6.51
CA PRO A 63 -7.82 3.79 -6.59
C PRO A 63 -6.81 2.63 -6.61
N ALA A 64 -5.69 2.80 -7.34
CA ALA A 64 -4.62 1.81 -7.37
C ALA A 64 -4.01 1.49 -5.99
N VAL A 65 -3.93 2.48 -5.08
CA VAL A 65 -3.42 2.27 -3.72
C VAL A 65 -4.46 1.56 -2.86
N LYS A 66 -5.74 1.90 -3.03
CA LYS A 66 -6.86 1.29 -2.32
C LYS A 66 -6.98 -0.19 -2.67
N ASP A 67 -6.99 -0.50 -3.95
CA ASP A 67 -7.13 -1.87 -4.46
C ASP A 67 -5.91 -2.70 -4.12
N HIS A 68 -4.70 -2.14 -4.24
CA HIS A 68 -3.49 -2.80 -3.75
C HIS A 68 -3.64 -3.22 -2.29
N ASN A 69 -4.05 -2.33 -1.38
CA ASN A 69 -4.23 -2.70 0.02
C ASN A 69 -5.35 -3.72 0.27
N CYS A 70 -6.37 -3.79 -0.59
CA CYS A 70 -7.47 -4.76 -0.47
C CYS A 70 -7.04 -6.17 -0.90
N PHE A 71 -6.18 -6.28 -1.90
CA PHE A 71 -5.75 -7.56 -2.49
C PHE A 71 -4.35 -8.00 -2.04
N MET A 72 -3.59 -7.12 -1.40
CA MET A 72 -2.34 -7.45 -0.72
C MET A 72 -2.62 -8.28 0.54
N GLY A 73 -1.77 -9.27 0.80
CA GLY A 73 -1.84 -10.11 2.00
C GLY A 73 -2.20 -11.57 1.76
N GLY A 74 -2.43 -11.99 0.51
CA GLY A 74 -2.62 -13.42 0.21
C GLY A 74 -1.40 -14.29 0.55
N VAL A 75 -0.20 -13.77 0.27
CA VAL A 75 1.07 -14.45 0.61
C VAL A 75 1.27 -14.46 2.13
N ASP A 76 1.21 -13.29 2.78
CA ASP A 76 1.41 -13.18 4.24
C ASP A 76 0.40 -14.00 5.04
N LEU A 77 -0.86 -14.06 4.60
CA LEU A 77 -1.88 -14.89 5.23
C LEU A 77 -1.58 -16.38 5.07
N SER A 78 -1.15 -16.80 3.87
CA SER A 78 -0.70 -18.17 3.64
C SER A 78 0.49 -18.53 4.53
N ASP A 79 1.48 -17.65 4.63
CA ASP A 79 2.67 -17.87 5.46
C ASP A 79 2.31 -17.93 6.96
N GLN A 80 1.38 -17.08 7.42
CA GLN A 80 0.84 -17.13 8.78
C GLN A 80 0.12 -18.45 9.08
N LEU A 81 -0.56 -19.04 8.09
CA LEU A 81 -1.23 -20.33 8.24
C LEU A 81 -0.25 -21.51 8.17
N ILE A 82 0.81 -21.42 7.35
CA ILE A 82 1.83 -22.48 7.23
C ILE A 82 2.67 -22.56 8.51
N GLY A 83 3.03 -21.42 9.11
CA GLY A 83 3.85 -21.35 10.32
C GLY A 83 3.46 -22.35 11.42
N PRO A 84 2.23 -22.30 11.96
CA PRO A 84 1.80 -23.16 13.07
C PRO A 84 1.61 -24.64 12.69
N TYR A 85 1.36 -24.95 11.41
CA TYR A 85 1.16 -26.33 10.93
C TYR A 85 2.37 -26.91 10.20
N SER A 86 3.51 -26.21 10.23
CA SER A 86 4.72 -26.64 9.52
C SER A 86 5.36 -27.86 10.20
N SER A 87 5.43 -28.98 9.48
CA SER A 87 6.18 -30.19 9.91
C SER A 87 7.69 -30.07 9.65
N TRP A 88 8.19 -28.84 9.57
CA TRP A 88 9.58 -28.53 9.20
C TRP A 88 10.56 -29.11 10.21
N ARG A 89 11.44 -30.00 9.72
CA ARG A 89 12.56 -30.54 10.51
C ARG A 89 13.81 -29.71 10.24
N LYS A 90 14.58 -29.39 11.29
CA LYS A 90 15.88 -28.73 11.14
C LYS A 90 16.82 -29.64 10.32
N SER A 91 17.32 -29.15 9.19
CA SER A 91 18.28 -29.85 8.33
C SER A 91 19.44 -28.91 7.97
N ARG A 92 20.64 -29.46 7.79
CA ARG A 92 21.80 -28.74 7.24
C ARG A 92 21.80 -28.69 5.71
N LYS A 93 20.90 -29.45 5.07
CA LYS A 93 20.71 -29.52 3.63
C LYS A 93 19.38 -28.87 3.27
N TRP A 94 19.32 -28.16 2.15
CA TRP A 94 18.10 -27.52 1.67
C TRP A 94 17.02 -28.55 1.30
N ASN A 95 17.42 -29.77 0.94
CA ASN A 95 16.54 -30.91 0.71
C ASN A 95 16.42 -31.78 1.97
N VAL A 96 15.21 -32.27 2.22
CA VAL A 96 14.93 -33.33 3.19
C VAL A 96 14.59 -34.57 2.35
N THR A 97 15.43 -35.60 2.44
CA THR A 97 15.17 -36.91 1.83
C THR A 97 14.58 -37.84 2.87
#